data_AF-A0A436HG09-F1
#
_entry.id   AF-A0A436HG09-F1
#
_cell.length_a   1.000
_cell.length_b   1.000
_cell.length_c   1.000
_cell.angle_alpha   90.00
_cell.angle_beta   90.00
_cell.angle_gamma   90.00
#
_symmetry.space_group_name_H-M   'P 1'
#
loop_
_entity.id
_entity.type
_entity.pdbx_description
1 polymer ?
#
loop_
_entity_poly.entity_id
_entity_poly.type
_entity_poly.pdbx_seq_one_letter_code
_entity_poly.pdbx_strand_id
1 'polypeptide(L)'
;VKAALGDDLTDSFWVGGHLNVNANGAGDAQFGIPVHGAKGKGTAYSTAVRTAGTWSLRLLVVRVEGADAPIVLINEDHVPIPNAAIGI
;
A
#
# COMPACT_ATOMS: atom_id res chain seq x y z
N VAL A 1 -11.53 1.33 3.46
CA VAL A 1 -10.89 2.53 2.85
C VAL A 1 -11.91 3.62 2.55
N LYS A 2 -12.96 3.37 1.75
CA LYS A 2 -14.03 4.35 1.47
C LYS A 2 -14.68 4.99 2.70
N ALA A 3 -14.92 4.20 3.75
CA ALA A 3 -15.46 4.72 5.01
C ALA A 3 -14.57 5.80 5.64
N ALA A 4 -13.24 5.67 5.52
CA ALA A 4 -12.25 6.54 6.13
C ALA A 4 -11.85 7.72 5.24
N LEU A 5 -11.69 7.51 3.93
CA LEU A 5 -11.21 8.55 3.00
C LEU A 5 -12.32 9.18 2.12
N GLY A 6 -13.47 8.52 1.96
CA GLY A 6 -14.55 8.94 1.06
C GLY A 6 -14.65 8.10 -0.22
N ASP A 7 -15.70 8.35 -1.01
CA ASP A 7 -15.98 7.60 -2.25
C ASP A 7 -15.26 8.15 -3.49
N ASP A 8 -14.82 9.40 -3.45
CA ASP A 8 -14.06 10.05 -4.52
C ASP A 8 -12.58 10.15 -4.11
N LEU A 9 -11.84 9.07 -4.37
CA LEU A 9 -10.42 8.96 -4.09
C LEU A 9 -9.65 9.49 -5.30
N THR A 10 -8.96 10.61 -5.11
CA THR A 10 -8.02 11.17 -6.09
C THR A 10 -6.60 10.83 -5.67
N ASP A 11 -5.78 10.40 -6.62
CA ASP A 11 -4.35 10.28 -6.42
C ASP A 11 -3.70 11.67 -6.44
N SER A 12 -2.68 11.86 -5.59
CA SER A 12 -1.90 13.09 -5.57
C SER A 12 -0.75 13.01 -6.57
N PHE A 13 -0.32 14.17 -7.08
CA PHE A 13 0.57 14.38 -8.23
C PHE A 13 1.94 13.68 -8.21
N TRP A 14 2.35 13.03 -7.11
CA TRP A 14 3.64 12.33 -7.04
C TRP A 14 3.51 10.96 -6.35
N VAL A 15 3.91 9.91 -7.06
CA VAL A 15 4.12 8.58 -6.49
C VAL A 15 5.61 8.44 -6.19
N GLY A 16 5.94 8.28 -4.92
CA GLY A 16 7.31 8.05 -4.46
C GLY A 16 7.56 6.55 -4.26
N GLY A 17 8.80 6.11 -4.43
CA GLY A 17 9.16 4.72 -4.18
C GLY A 17 10.39 4.26 -4.93
N HIS A 18 10.59 2.95 -4.96
CA HIS A 18 11.60 2.31 -5.78
C HIS A 18 11.03 1.12 -6.53
N LEU A 19 11.65 0.85 -7.67
CA LEU A 19 11.42 -0.32 -8.49
C LEU A 19 12.79 -0.87 -8.87
N ASN A 20 13.04 -2.12 -8.53
CA ASN A 20 14.23 -2.83 -8.95
C ASN A 20 13.85 -4.07 -9.76
N VAL A 21 14.55 -4.28 -10.88
CA VAL A 21 14.35 -5.42 -11.77
C VAL A 21 15.70 -6.01 -12.11
N ASN A 22 15.89 -7.27 -11.73
CA ASN A 22 17.10 -8.02 -11.98
C ASN A 22 17.03 -8.71 -13.34
N ALA A 23 18.19 -8.96 -13.96
CA ALA A 23 18.30 -9.62 -15.27
C ALA A 23 17.72 -11.04 -15.30
N ASN A 24 17.62 -11.71 -14.14
CA ASN A 24 17.03 -13.05 -14.00
C ASN A 24 15.50 -13.06 -13.91
N GLY A 25 14.84 -11.91 -14.10
CA GLY A 25 13.38 -11.80 -14.03
C GLY A 25 12.82 -11.73 -12.60
N ALA A 26 13.69 -11.67 -11.58
CA ALA A 26 13.31 -11.30 -10.22
C ALA A 26 13.34 -9.79 -10.03
N GLY A 27 12.76 -9.31 -8.93
CA GLY A 27 12.70 -7.89 -8.63
C GLY A 27 11.80 -7.59 -7.43
N ASP A 28 11.78 -6.34 -7.05
CA ASP A 28 11.02 -5.85 -5.91
C ASP A 28 10.59 -4.40 -6.18
N ALA A 29 9.43 -4.03 -5.64
CA ALA A 29 8.88 -2.70 -5.79
C ALA A 29 8.24 -2.27 -4.47
N GLN A 30 8.50 -1.03 -4.08
CA GLN A 30 7.86 -0.39 -2.93
C GLN A 30 7.41 0.99 -3.32
N PHE A 31 6.12 1.28 -3.15
CA PHE A 31 5.56 2.60 -3.47
C PHE A 31 4.78 3.18 -2.30
N GLY A 32 4.96 4.48 -2.09
CA GLY A 32 4.11 5.35 -1.29
C GLY A 32 3.28 6.23 -2.21
N ILE A 33 1.97 6.02 -2.21
CA ILE A 33 1.02 6.68 -3.09
C ILE A 33 0.13 7.56 -2.21
N PRO A 34 0.28 8.89 -2.25
CA PRO A 34 -0.62 9.77 -1.51
C PRO A 34 -2.02 9.70 -2.12
N VAL A 35 -3.02 9.50 -1.27
CA VAL A 35 -4.42 9.35 -1.64
C VAL A 35 -5.25 10.37 -0.88
N HIS A 36 -6.07 11.13 -1.59
CA HIS A 36 -6.95 12.13 -1.03
C HIS A 36 -8.40 11.76 -1.32
N GLY A 37 -9.29 11.98 -0.38
CA GLY A 37 -10.72 11.90 -0.62
C GLY A 37 -11.49 12.91 0.20
N ALA A 38 -12.81 12.98 -0.04
CA ALA A 38 -13.67 13.99 0.56
C ALA A 38 -13.67 14.00 2.10
N LYS A 39 -13.27 12.90 2.76
CA LYS A 39 -13.23 12.80 4.23
C LYS A 39 -11.84 12.99 4.83
N GLY A 40 -10.80 13.05 4.01
CA GLY A 40 -9.43 13.17 4.50
C GLY A 40 -8.38 12.69 3.51
N LYS A 41 -7.14 12.59 3.98
CA LYS A 41 -5.98 12.18 3.18
C LYS A 41 -5.20 11.07 3.87
N GLY A 42 -4.39 10.38 3.10
CA GLY A 42 -3.53 9.32 3.58
C GLY A 42 -2.49 8.91 2.55
N THR A 43 -1.76 7.86 2.88
CA THR A 43 -0.77 7.27 1.98
C THR A 43 -1.00 5.77 1.91
N ALA A 44 -1.17 5.25 0.69
CA ALA A 44 -1.14 3.83 0.42
C ALA A 44 0.31 3.37 0.25
N TYR A 45 0.74 2.41 1.05
CA TYR A 45 2.04 1.76 0.95
C TYR A 45 1.84 0.38 0.33
N SER A 46 2.57 0.11 -0.74
CA SER A 46 2.54 -1.17 -1.45
C SER A 46 3.92 -1.80 -1.51
N THR A 47 3.97 -3.12 -1.38
CA THR A 47 5.17 -3.94 -1.60
C THR A 47 4.82 -5.04 -2.57
N ALA A 48 5.57 -5.16 -3.66
CA ALA A 48 5.43 -6.24 -4.63
C ALA A 48 6.77 -6.94 -4.88
N VAL A 49 6.71 -8.23 -5.19
CA VAL A 49 7.87 -9.05 -5.54
C VAL A 49 7.65 -9.60 -6.94
N ARG A 50 8.70 -9.57 -7.76
CA ARG A 50 8.72 -10.21 -9.08
C ARG A 50 9.39 -11.57 -8.99
N THR A 51 8.74 -12.60 -9.54
CA THR A 51 9.30 -13.95 -9.63
C THR A 51 8.99 -14.52 -11.00
N ALA A 52 10.02 -15.04 -11.68
CA ALA A 52 9.91 -15.58 -13.03
C ALA A 52 9.20 -14.64 -14.02
N GLY A 53 9.44 -13.32 -13.90
CA GLY A 53 8.84 -12.31 -14.76
C GLY A 53 7.47 -11.78 -14.31
N THR A 54 6.81 -12.39 -13.33
CA THR A 54 5.47 -12.01 -12.84
C THR A 54 5.54 -11.26 -11.52
N TRP A 55 4.77 -10.17 -11.40
CA TRP A 55 4.64 -9.41 -10.17
C TRP A 55 3.52 -9.97 -9.28
N SER A 56 3.82 -10.11 -7.99
CA SER A 56 2.86 -10.44 -6.95
C SER A 56 2.85 -9.33 -5.91
N LEU A 57 1.69 -8.73 -5.67
CA LEU A 57 1.50 -7.75 -4.61
C LEU A 57 1.45 -8.48 -3.27
N ARG A 58 2.39 -8.17 -2.37
CA ARG A 58 2.56 -8.85 -1.08
C ARG A 58 1.90 -8.08 0.07
N LEU A 59 1.98 -6.76 0.00
CA LEU A 59 1.42 -5.87 1.02
C LEU A 59 0.75 -4.70 0.33
N LEU A 60 -0.45 -4.36 0.80
CA LEU A 60 -1.10 -3.10 0.51
C LEU A 60 -1.79 -2.61 1.78
N VAL A 61 -1.32 -1.47 2.29
CA VAL A 61 -1.83 -0.86 3.52
C VAL A 61 -2.04 0.63 3.30
N VAL A 62 -3.15 1.15 3.81
CA VAL A 62 -3.48 2.58 3.75
C VAL A 62 -3.37 3.18 5.14
N ARG A 63 -2.48 4.15 5.30
CA ARG A 63 -2.41 4.98 6.51
C ARG A 63 -3.20 6.24 6.28
N VAL A 64 -4.28 6.41 7.04
CA VAL A 64 -5.10 7.62 7.01
C VAL A 64 -4.58 8.58 8.07
N GLU A 65 -4.41 9.86 7.71
CA GLU A 65 -3.97 10.85 8.69
C GLU A 65 -5.00 11.01 9.81
N GLY A 66 -4.53 11.01 11.06
CA GLY A 66 -5.39 11.10 12.24
C GLY A 66 -6.08 9.79 12.64
N ALA A 67 -5.85 8.68 11.93
CA ALA A 67 -6.30 7.36 12.36
C ALA A 67 -5.17 6.60 13.08
N ASP A 68 -5.48 6.01 14.24
CA ASP A 68 -4.52 5.24 15.03
C ASP A 68 -4.16 3.89 14.38
N ALA A 69 -5.11 3.31 13.65
CA ALA A 69 -4.98 2.03 13.00
C ALA A 69 -4.94 2.18 11.47
N PRO A 70 -3.96 1.56 10.78
CA PRO A 70 -3.96 1.52 9.33
C PRO A 70 -5.02 0.55 8.79
N ILE A 71 -5.46 0.78 7.56
CA ILE A 71 -6.38 -0.11 6.86
C ILE A 71 -5.56 -1.08 6.02
N VAL A 72 -5.55 -2.35 6.40
CA VAL A 72 -4.86 -3.42 5.66
C VAL A 72 -5.79 -3.94 4.57
N LEU A 73 -5.30 -3.95 3.33
CA LEU A 73 -6.04 -4.49 2.17
C LEU A 73 -5.48 -5.85 1.74
N ILE A 74 -4.15 -5.98 1.75
CA ILE A 74 -3.42 -7.20 1.36
C ILE A 74 -2.24 -7.35 2.33
N ASN A 75 -2.02 -8.55 2.86
CA ASN A 75 -0.86 -8.90 3.69
C ASN A 75 -0.54 -10.40 3.54
N GLU A 76 -0.02 -10.77 2.37
CA GLU A 76 0.28 -12.17 2.00
C GLU A 76 1.38 -12.78 2.87
N ASP A 77 2.35 -11.97 3.29
CA ASP A 77 3.49 -12.43 4.07
C ASP A 77 3.24 -12.36 5.59
N HIS A 78 2.01 -12.07 6.01
CA HIS A 78 1.60 -11.93 7.42
C HIS A 78 2.53 -11.03 8.23
N VAL A 79 2.98 -9.94 7.60
CA VAL A 79 3.89 -8.98 8.23
C VAL A 79 3.19 -8.36 9.45
N PRO A 80 3.85 -8.24 10.60
CA PRO A 80 3.31 -7.50 11.74
C PRO A 80 3.11 -6.03 11.36
N ILE A 81 1.86 -5.56 11.40
CA ILE A 81 1.54 -4.15 11.13
C ILE A 81 1.16 -3.49 12.47
N PRO A 82 1.98 -2.57 12.99
CA PRO A 82 1.68 -1.87 14.24
C PRO A 82 0.30 -1.21 14.19
N ASN A 83 -0.46 -1.36 15.29
CA ASN A 83 -1.80 -0.81 15.47
C ASN A 83 -2.85 -1.26 14.45
N ALA A 84 -2.53 -2.10 13.47
CA ALA A 84 -3.55 -2.80 12.72
C ALA A 84 -4.20 -3.79 13.67
N ALA A 85 -5.53 -3.81 13.73
CA ALA A 85 -6.22 -4.95 14.31
C ALA A 85 -5.69 -6.20 13.57
N ILE A 86 -5.03 -7.10 14.30
CA ILE A 86 -4.64 -8.41 13.77
C ILE A 86 -5.95 -9.03 13.31
N GLY A 87 -6.14 -9.11 11.99
CA GLY A 87 -7.32 -9.72 11.41
C GLY A 87 -7.42 -11.14 11.92
N ILE A 88 -8.52 -11.41 12.63
CA ILE A 88 -9.00 -12.75 12.97
C ILE A 88 -9.38 -13.52 11.70
#